data_AF-Q8R4Q6-F1
#
_entry.id   AF-Q8R4Q6-F1
#
_cell.length_a   1.000
_cell.length_b   1.000
_cell.length_c   1.000
_cell.angle_alpha   90.00
_cell.angle_beta   90.00
_cell.angle_gamma   90.00
#
_symmetry.space_group_name_H-M   'P 1'
#
loop_
_entity.id
_entity.type
_entity.pdbx_description
1 polymer ?
#
loop_
_entity_poly.entity_id
_entity_poly.type
_entity_poly.pdbx_seq_one_letter_code
_entity_poly.pdbx_strand_id
1 'polypeptide(L)' 'GLCPALQRKVDMFLNGTKEEYVEYLKQFNENTKVLENAANIKMCSDRTLTEEDKEQATNLINKITASRTC' A
#
# COMPACT_ATOMS: atom_id res chain seq x y z
N GLY A 1 4.23 8.79 -14.55
CA GLY A 1 4.88 8.36 -13.29
C GLY A 1 3.96 8.63 -12.11
N LEU A 2 3.98 7.77 -11.09
CA LEU A 2 2.99 7.82 -9.99
C LEU A 2 3.17 9.08 -9.11
N CYS A 3 2.07 9.64 -8.62
CA CYS A 3 2.12 10.69 -7.59
C CYS A 3 2.92 10.20 -6.36
N PRO A 4 3.85 10.99 -5.80
CA PRO A 4 4.65 10.57 -4.65
C PRO A 4 3.83 10.08 -3.45
N ALA A 5 2.67 10.70 -3.19
CA ALA A 5 1.77 10.29 -2.12
C ALA A 5 1.14 8.90 -2.36
N LEU A 6 0.84 8.58 -3.63
CA LEU A 6 0.37 7.25 -4.04
C LEU A 6 1.51 6.22 -3.94
N GLN A 7 2.74 6.59 -4.34
CA GLN A 7 3.89 5.70 -4.24
C GLN A 7 4.15 5.31 -2.78
N ARG A 8 4.13 6.30 -1.88
CA ARG A 8 4.29 6.08 -0.43
C ARG A 8 3.15 5.26 0.16
N LYS A 9 1.90 5.45 -0.31
CA LYS A 9 0.77 4.61 0.10
C LYS A 9 1.01 3.14 -0.22
N VAL A 10 1.47 2.85 -1.45
CA VAL A 10 1.72 1.49 -1.92
C VAL A 10 2.88 0.85 -1.16
N ASP A 11 3.96 1.60 -0.92
CA ASP A 11 5.10 1.13 -0.13
C ASP A 11 4.69 0.78 1.31
N MET A 12 3.95 1.66 2.00
CA MET A 12 3.42 1.36 3.34
C MET A 12 2.44 0.18 3.34
N PHE A 13 1.66 0.01 2.27
CA PHE A 13 0.74 -1.12 2.17
C PHE A 13 1.47 -2.46 2.04
N LEU A 14 2.60 -2.53 1.34
CA LEU A 14 3.34 -3.78 1.17
C LEU A 14 4.33 -4.03 2.31
N ASN A 15 5.05 -2.98 2.74
CA ASN A 15 6.24 -3.12 3.58
C ASN A 15 6.07 -2.53 5.00
N GLY A 16 5.14 -1.59 5.18
CA GLY A 16 4.87 -0.99 6.49
C GLY A 16 4.03 -1.87 7.40
N THR A 17 3.94 -1.49 8.67
CA THR A 17 2.99 -2.09 9.62
C THR A 17 1.56 -1.61 9.35
N LYS A 18 0.57 -2.33 9.88
CA LYS A 18 -0.84 -1.93 9.80
C LYS A 18 -1.05 -0.54 10.43
N GLU A 19 -0.44 -0.28 11.57
CA GLU A 19 -0.52 0.98 12.30
C GLU A 19 0.05 2.13 11.47
N GLU A 20 1.24 1.97 10.90
CA GLU A 20 1.86 3.00 10.03
C GLU A 20 1.02 3.28 8.78
N TYR A 21 0.49 2.23 8.14
CA TYR A 21 -0.35 2.38 6.96
C TYR A 21 -1.64 3.15 7.28
N VAL A 22 -2.34 2.79 8.36
CA VAL A 22 -3.59 3.45 8.76
C VAL A 22 -3.33 4.89 9.20
N GLU A 23 -2.25 5.14 9.95
CA GLU A 23 -1.88 6.50 10.37
C GLU A 23 -1.58 7.39 9.16
N TYR A 24 -0.88 6.85 8.16
CA TYR A 24 -0.66 7.57 6.90
C TYR A 24 -1.95 7.86 6.15
N LEU A 25 -2.96 6.97 6.17
CA LEU A 25 -4.23 7.22 5.49
C LEU A 25 -5.09 8.30 6.14
N LYS A 26 -4.99 8.49 7.47
CA LYS A 26 -5.78 9.49 8.21
C LYS A 26 -5.60 10.90 7.67
N GLN A 27 -4.41 11.25 7.19
CA GLN A 27 -4.16 12.58 6.62
C GLN A 27 -4.97 12.87 5.33
N PHE A 28 -5.54 11.83 4.70
CA PHE A 28 -6.34 11.95 3.48
C PHE A 28 -7.84 11.66 3.71
N ASN A 29 -8.18 10.87 4.72
CA ASN A 29 -9.56 10.49 5.00
C ASN A 29 -9.75 10.12 6.48
N GLU A 30 -10.62 10.84 7.17
CA GLU A 30 -10.95 10.62 8.59
C GLU A 30 -12.15 9.70 8.80
N ASN A 31 -12.80 9.19 7.74
CA ASN A 31 -13.94 8.30 7.87
C ASN A 31 -13.50 6.96 8.50
N THR A 32 -13.98 6.70 9.71
CA THR A 32 -13.61 5.53 10.51
C THR A 32 -13.85 4.21 9.79
N LYS A 33 -14.97 4.08 9.05
CA LYS A 33 -15.27 2.85 8.28
C LYS A 33 -14.28 2.62 7.14
N VAL A 34 -13.78 3.69 6.51
CA VAL A 34 -12.77 3.60 5.45
C VAL A 34 -11.43 3.14 6.05
N LEU A 35 -11.05 3.70 7.20
CA LEU A 35 -9.81 3.35 7.90
C LEU A 35 -9.84 1.92 8.46
N GLU A 36 -10.97 1.50 9.04
CA GLU A 36 -11.19 0.11 9.50
C GLU A 36 -11.09 -0.88 8.33
N ASN A 37 -11.72 -0.58 7.20
CA ASN A 37 -11.62 -1.43 6.02
C ASN A 37 -10.18 -1.49 5.48
N ALA A 38 -9.46 -0.36 5.45
CA ALA A 38 -8.06 -0.34 5.04
C ALA A 38 -7.17 -1.18 5.97
N ALA A 39 -7.40 -1.12 7.28
CA ALA A 39 -6.71 -1.95 8.26
C ALA A 39 -6.97 -3.45 8.03
N ASN A 40 -8.23 -3.82 7.77
CA ASN A 40 -8.62 -5.21 7.49
C ASN A 40 -7.97 -5.75 6.21
N ILE A 41 -7.95 -4.96 5.13
CA ILE A 41 -7.28 -5.35 3.88
C ILE A 41 -5.78 -5.50 4.11
N LYS A 42 -5.13 -4.56 4.81
CA LYS A 42 -3.71 -4.63 5.15
C LYS A 42 -3.37 -5.89 5.95
N MET A 43 -4.14 -6.18 7.00
CA MET A 43 -3.96 -7.42 7.78
C MET A 43 -4.12 -8.69 6.95
N CYS A 44 -5.08 -8.70 6.02
CA CYS A 44 -5.27 -9.82 5.11
C CYS A 44 -4.04 -10.01 4.21
N SER A 45 -3.57 -8.94 3.59
CA SER A 45 -2.38 -8.95 2.74
C SER A 45 -1.12 -9.38 3.51
N ASP A 46 -0.91 -8.88 4.73
CA ASP A 46 0.25 -9.24 5.56
C ASP A 46 0.25 -10.71 5.97
N ARG A 47 -0.93 -11.31 6.17
CA ARG A 47 -1.07 -12.73 6.51
C ARG A 47 -0.93 -13.64 5.28
N THR A 48 -1.35 -13.16 4.11
CA THR A 48 -1.46 -13.97 2.90
C THR A 48 -0.22 -13.91 2.01
N LEU A 49 0.40 -12.73 1.89
CA LEU A 49 1.56 -12.54 1.04
C LEU A 49 2.83 -12.88 1.79
N THR A 50 3.65 -13.75 1.21
CA THR A 50 5.00 -13.98 1.68
C THR A 50 5.89 -12.76 1.37
N GLU A 51 7.09 -12.74 1.95
CA GLU A 51 8.07 -11.69 1.63
C GLU A 51 8.46 -11.71 0.15
N GLU A 52 8.55 -12.89 -0.47
CA GLU A 52 8.77 -13.03 -1.91
C GLU A 52 7.61 -12.42 -2.71
N ASP A 53 6.36 -12.68 -2.33
CA ASP A 53 5.20 -12.09 -2.99
C ASP A 53 5.20 -10.56 -2.93
N LYS A 54 5.57 -9.98 -1.78
CA LYS A 54 5.69 -8.52 -1.59
C LYS A 54 6.80 -7.92 -2.44
N GLU A 55 7.93 -8.60 -2.56
CA GLU A 55 9.04 -8.18 -3.43
C GLU A 55 8.61 -8.22 -4.91
N GLN A 56 7.97 -9.32 -5.35
CA GLN A 56 7.47 -9.44 -6.72
C GLN A 56 6.39 -8.39 -7.03
N ALA A 57 5.49 -8.11 -6.08
CA ALA A 57 4.50 -7.04 -6.21
C ALA A 57 5.17 -5.66 -6.35
N THR A 58 6.17 -5.36 -5.52
CA THR A 58 6.95 -4.12 -5.59
C THR A 58 7.65 -3.98 -6.94
N ASN A 59 8.26 -5.06 -7.45
CA ASN A 59 8.89 -5.10 -8.76
C ASN A 59 7.90 -4.86 -9.90
N LEU A 60 6.70 -5.45 -9.81
CA LEU A 60 5.63 -5.22 -10.78
C LEU A 60 5.18 -3.75 -10.78
N ILE A 61 4.99 -3.15 -9.60
CA ILE A 61 4.64 -1.73 -9.46
C ILE A 61 5.72 -0.85 -10.09
N ASN A 62 7.00 -1.11 -9.83
CA ASN A 62 8.10 -0.37 -10.44
C ASN A 62 8.01 -0.41 -11.98
N LYS A 63 7.76 -1.60 -12.56
CA LYS A 63 7.54 -1.76 -14.02
C LYS A 63 6.34 -0.96 -14.53
N ILE A 64 5.22 -0.97 -13.79
CA ILE A 64 4.03 -0.18 -14.13
C ILE A 64 4.39 1.32 -14.14
N THR A 65 5.03 1.81 -13.08
CA THR A 65 5.35 3.24 -12.94
C THR A 65 6.41 3.76 -13.92
N ALA A 66 7.27 2.89 -14.43
CA ALA A 66 8.27 3.20 -15.44
C ALA A 66 7.72 3.05 -16.88
N SER A 67 6.53 2.47 -17.07
CA SER A 67 5.91 2.33 -18.38
C SER A 67 5.58 3.70 -18.98
N ARG A 68 5.70 3.83 -20.31
CA ARG A 68 5.26 5.01 -21.06
C ARG A 68 3.76 5.30 -20.94
N THR A 69 2.99 4.28 -20.54
CA THR A 69 1.54 4.38 -20.34
C THR A 69 1.15 4.85 -18.93
N CYS A 70 2.12 5.16 -18.06
CA CYS A 70 1.91 5.58 -16.67
C CYS A 70 2.39 7.02 -16.40
#